data_AF-I0GPY9-F1
#
_entry.id   AF-I0GPY9-F1
#
_cell.length_a   1.000
_cell.length_b   1.000
_cell.length_c   1.000
_cell.angle_alpha   90.00
_cell.angle_beta   90.00
_cell.angle_gamma   90.00
#
_symmetry.space_group_name_H-M   'P 1'
#
loop_
_entity.id
_entity.type
_entity.pdbx_description
1 polymer ?
#
loop_
_entity_poly.entity_id
_entity_poly.type
_entity_poly.pdbx_seq_one_letter_code
_entity_poly.pdbx_strand_id
1 'polypeptide(L)'
;MHYSQKRTMKKGVHISRAAEQGIRQNHDVSCEMFFHERKKPNVALPRNKKKTRWSPGICLICGEYMDIITNYHARTHGYKNAEEMIAAGKVRWEK
;
A
#
# COMPACT_ATOMS: atom_id res chain seq x y z
N MET A 1 -45.83 -34.39 -4.01
CA MET A 1 -45.87 -33.09 -4.73
C MET A 1 -44.44 -32.63 -4.97
N HIS A 2 -43.91 -32.83 -6.18
CA HIS A 2 -42.55 -32.43 -6.53
C HIS A 2 -42.49 -30.91 -6.79
N TYR A 3 -41.82 -30.17 -5.92
CA TYR A 3 -41.65 -28.72 -6.05
C TYR A 3 -40.48 -28.42 -6.99
N SER A 4 -40.78 -28.13 -8.26
CA SER A 4 -39.78 -27.75 -9.26
C SER A 4 -39.31 -26.31 -9.00
N GLN A 5 -38.12 -26.18 -8.42
CA GLN A 5 -37.45 -24.89 -8.24
C GLN A 5 -37.00 -24.35 -9.60
N LYS A 6 -37.75 -23.39 -10.14
CA LYS A 6 -37.42 -22.68 -11.37
C LYS A 6 -36.13 -21.87 -11.16
N ARG A 7 -35.04 -22.31 -11.83
CA ARG A 7 -33.72 -21.67 -11.82
C ARG A 7 -33.65 -20.64 -12.94
N THR A 8 -33.43 -19.37 -12.64
CA THR A 8 -33.20 -18.34 -13.66
C THR A 8 -31.71 -18.21 -13.92
N MET A 9 -31.31 -18.29 -15.19
CA MET A 9 -29.90 -18.17 -15.60
C MET A 9 -29.54 -16.68 -15.80
N LYS A 10 -28.54 -16.17 -15.07
CA LYS A 10 -27.77 -15.01 -15.50
C LYS A 10 -26.30 -15.44 -15.65
N LYS A 11 -25.79 -15.36 -16.89
CA LYS A 11 -24.38 -15.60 -17.26
C LYS A 11 -23.80 -16.95 -16.79
N GLY A 12 -24.46 -18.05 -17.14
CA GLY A 12 -23.84 -19.39 -17.12
C GLY A 12 -23.58 -20.03 -15.75
N VAL A 13 -23.92 -19.38 -14.63
CA VAL A 13 -23.74 -19.97 -13.30
C VAL A 13 -25.09 -20.14 -12.61
N HIS A 14 -25.40 -21.38 -12.24
CA HIS A 14 -26.58 -21.70 -11.44
C HIS A 14 -26.34 -21.32 -9.98
N ILE A 15 -26.82 -20.15 -9.57
CA ILE A 15 -26.87 -19.77 -8.14
C ILE A 15 -28.24 -20.11 -7.56
N SER A 16 -28.25 -20.61 -6.31
CA SER A 16 -29.50 -20.84 -5.58
C SER A 16 -30.10 -19.51 -5.13
N ARG A 17 -31.43 -19.44 -4.98
CA ARG A 17 -32.12 -18.23 -4.51
C ARG A 17 -31.64 -17.76 -3.13
N ALA A 18 -31.27 -18.71 -2.26
CA ALA A 18 -30.65 -18.44 -0.97
C ALA A 18 -29.26 -17.80 -1.10
N ALA A 19 -28.44 -18.28 -2.06
CA ALA A 19 -27.15 -17.67 -2.35
C ALA A 19 -27.30 -16.25 -2.93
N GLU A 20 -28.26 -16.02 -3.82
CA GLU A 20 -28.54 -14.67 -4.36
C GLU A 20 -28.96 -13.68 -3.26
N GLN A 21 -29.83 -14.12 -2.33
CA GLN A 21 -30.23 -13.30 -1.19
C GLN A 21 -29.05 -13.02 -0.24
N GLY A 22 -28.23 -14.02 0.07
CA GLY A 22 -27.04 -13.83 0.91
C GLY A 22 -25.99 -12.90 0.28
N ILE A 23 -25.80 -12.95 -1.04
CA ILE A 23 -24.90 -12.03 -1.75
C ILE A 23 -25.42 -10.59 -1.65
N ARG A 24 -26.72 -10.36 -1.85
CA ARG A 24 -27.32 -9.03 -1.73
C ARG A 24 -27.23 -8.46 -0.31
N GLN A 25 -27.58 -9.25 0.70
CA GLN A 25 -27.52 -8.81 2.10
C GLN A 25 -26.10 -8.38 2.50
N ASN A 26 -25.07 -9.11 2.08
CA ASN A 26 -23.69 -8.73 2.40
C ASN A 26 -23.15 -7.55 1.56
N HIS A 27 -23.68 -7.35 0.35
CA HIS A 27 -23.30 -6.21 -0.49
C HIS A 27 -23.79 -4.88 0.09
N ASP A 28 -25.01 -4.85 0.64
CA ASP A 28 -25.58 -3.62 1.20
C ASP A 28 -24.90 -3.23 2.54
N VAL A 29 -24.52 -4.20 3.36
CA VAL A 29 -23.78 -3.97 4.63
C VAL A 29 -22.37 -3.40 4.39
N SER A 30 -21.75 -3.73 3.25
CA SER A 30 -20.46 -3.17 2.85
C SER A 30 -20.55 -1.70 2.43
N CYS A 31 -21.65 -1.30 1.79
CA CYS A 31 -21.78 0.03 1.18
C CYS A 31 -21.94 1.16 2.22
N GLU A 32 -22.73 0.93 3.29
CA GLU A 32 -22.96 1.93 4.35
C GLU A 32 -21.68 2.32 5.11
N MET A 33 -20.70 1.42 5.19
CA MET A 33 -19.43 1.70 5.86
C MET A 33 -18.48 2.64 5.10
N PHE A 34 -18.73 2.93 3.83
CA PHE A 34 -17.93 3.86 3.02
C PHE A 34 -18.48 5.30 3.03
N PHE A 35 -19.76 5.51 3.36
CA PHE A 35 -20.40 6.83 3.31
C PHE A 35 -20.26 7.64 4.60
N HIS A 36 -19.77 7.05 5.69
CA HIS A 36 -19.46 7.81 6.89
C HIS A 36 -18.08 8.46 6.76
N GLU A 37 -18.06 9.80 6.71
CA GLU A 37 -16.85 10.59 6.86
C GLU A 37 -16.19 10.31 8.21
N ARG A 38 -15.28 9.33 8.26
CA ARG A 38 -14.44 9.11 9.43
C ARG A 38 -13.61 10.38 9.61
N LYS A 39 -13.93 11.19 10.63
CA LYS A 39 -13.08 12.30 11.07
C LYS A 39 -11.71 11.70 11.38
N LYS A 40 -10.72 11.96 10.53
CA LYS A 40 -9.35 11.53 10.76
C LYS A 40 -8.93 12.08 12.12
N PRO A 41 -8.42 11.24 13.05
CA PRO A 41 -7.97 11.75 14.34
C PRO A 41 -6.88 12.79 14.10
N ASN A 42 -7.01 13.96 14.73
CA ASN A 42 -6.01 15.03 14.64
C ASN A 42 -4.79 14.67 15.49
N VAL A 43 -4.00 13.71 15.02
CA VAL A 43 -2.76 13.30 15.65
C VAL A 43 -1.64 14.14 15.06
N ALA A 44 -1.13 15.09 15.84
CA ALA A 44 0.10 15.80 15.51
C ALA A 44 1.29 14.82 15.63
N LEU A 45 1.62 14.15 14.54
CA LEU A 45 2.83 13.32 14.49
C LEU A 45 4.07 14.23 14.58
N PRO A 46 5.06 13.90 15.43
CA PRO A 46 6.30 14.67 15.48
C PRO A 46 6.98 14.62 14.11
N ARG A 47 7.33 15.79 13.57
CA ARG A 47 8.12 15.87 12.32
C ARG A 47 9.51 15.29 12.61
N ASN A 48 9.73 14.06 12.16
CA ASN A 48 11.03 13.42 12.30
C ASN A 48 12.04 14.13 11.37
N LYS A 49 12.90 14.96 11.94
CA LYS A 49 13.92 15.72 11.19
C LYS A 49 15.11 14.86 10.75
N LYS A 50 15.18 13.61 11.22
CA LYS A 50 16.26 12.68 10.87
C LYS A 50 16.05 12.21 9.44
N LYS A 51 17.00 12.57 8.58
CA LYS A 51 17.04 12.06 7.21
C LYS A 51 17.43 10.58 7.27
N THR A 52 16.70 9.77 6.53
CA THR A 52 16.89 8.31 6.48
C THR A 52 17.11 7.91 5.03
N ARG A 53 17.32 6.63 4.76
CA ARG A 53 17.42 6.13 3.39
C ARG A 53 16.21 6.43 2.49
N TRP A 54 15.07 6.82 3.08
CA TRP A 54 13.84 7.20 2.38
C TRP A 54 13.77 8.69 2.05
N SER A 55 14.80 9.46 2.41
CA SER A 55 14.90 10.86 2.08
C SER A 55 15.62 11.03 0.73
N PRO A 56 15.22 12.00 -0.10
CA PRO A 56 15.92 12.28 -1.34
C PRO A 56 17.31 12.87 -1.08
N GLY A 57 18.26 12.56 -1.96
CA GLY A 57 19.63 13.04 -1.84
C GLY A 57 20.50 12.67 -3.02
N ILE A 58 21.76 13.08 -2.95
CA ILE A 58 22.76 12.87 -3.99
C ILE A 58 23.84 11.94 -3.45
N CYS A 59 24.17 10.91 -4.23
CA CYS A 59 25.32 10.05 -3.95
C CYS A 59 26.61 10.84 -4.17
N LEU A 60 27.50 10.90 -3.17
CA LEU A 60 28.80 11.56 -3.29
C LEU A 60 29.85 10.70 -3.99
N ILE A 61 29.52 9.45 -4.34
CA ILE A 61 30.43 8.52 -5.02
C ILE A 61 30.24 8.61 -6.53
N CYS A 62 29.00 8.49 -7.03
CA CYS A 62 28.69 8.59 -8.46
C CYS A 62 28.09 9.93 -8.89
N GLY A 63 27.69 10.79 -7.96
CA GLY A 63 27.06 12.08 -8.28
C GLY A 63 25.59 12.01 -8.68
N GLU A 64 24.98 10.81 -8.69
CA GLU A 64 23.58 10.63 -9.09
C GLU A 64 22.62 11.11 -8.01
N TYR A 65 21.53 11.73 -8.46
CA TYR A 65 20.36 12.03 -7.63
C TYR A 65 19.53 10.77 -7.40
N MET A 66 19.06 10.58 -6.18
CA MET A 66 18.19 9.47 -5.79
C MET A 66 17.04 9.96 -4.94
N ASP A 67 15.82 9.56 -5.28
CA ASP A 67 14.64 9.77 -4.44
C ASP A 67 14.73 8.95 -3.14
N ILE A 68 15.27 7.73 -3.26
CA ILE A 68 15.51 6.81 -2.15
C ILE A 68 16.85 6.09 -2.33
N ILE A 69 17.54 5.83 -1.22
CA ILE A 69 18.77 5.04 -1.23
C ILE A 69 18.41 3.58 -1.09
N THR A 70 18.58 2.86 -2.19
CA THR A 70 18.33 1.43 -2.25
C THR A 70 19.55 0.64 -1.77
N ASN A 71 19.30 -0.55 -1.19
CA ASN A 71 20.40 -1.47 -0.86
C ASN A 71 21.19 -1.90 -2.11
N TYR A 72 20.54 -1.91 -3.28
CA TYR A 72 21.21 -2.18 -4.54
C TYR A 72 22.26 -1.11 -4.85
N HIS A 73 21.89 0.18 -4.78
CA HIS A 73 22.83 1.28 -5.01
C HIS A 73 23.96 1.31 -3.97
N ALA A 74 23.69 0.93 -2.72
CA ALA A 74 24.75 0.81 -1.73
C ALA A 74 25.76 -0.29 -2.10
N ARG A 75 25.27 -1.45 -2.59
CA ARG A 75 26.11 -2.58 -3.00
C ARG A 75 26.95 -2.30 -4.24
N THR A 76 26.47 -1.48 -5.17
CA THR A 76 27.29 -1.06 -6.33
C THR A 76 28.54 -0.29 -5.91
N HIS A 77 28.49 0.34 -4.72
CA HIS A 77 29.62 1.08 -4.12
C HIS A 77 30.34 0.28 -3.03
N GLY A 78 30.09 -1.03 -2.92
CA GLY A 78 30.76 -1.91 -1.97
C GLY A 78 30.21 -1.91 -0.54
N TYR A 79 29.09 -1.23 -0.28
CA TYR A 79 28.44 -1.26 1.04
C TYR A 79 27.49 -2.45 1.17
N LYS A 80 27.35 -2.98 2.39
CA LYS A 80 26.43 -4.08 2.68
C LYS A 80 24.98 -3.67 2.50
N ASN A 81 24.65 -2.44 2.91
CA ASN A 81 23.30 -1.86 2.85
C ASN A 81 23.34 -0.32 2.79
N ALA A 82 22.18 0.28 2.53
CA ALA A 82 22.02 1.74 2.43
C ALA A 82 22.37 2.48 3.74
N GLU A 83 22.09 1.89 4.90
CA GLU A 83 22.37 2.52 6.19
C GLU A 83 23.87 2.68 6.44
N GLU A 84 24.68 1.70 6.05
CA GLU A 84 26.15 1.76 6.12
C GLU A 84 26.71 2.87 5.23
N MET A 85 26.17 3.00 4.01
CA MET A 85 26.54 4.06 3.07
C MET A 85 26.20 5.46 3.60
N ILE A 86 25.04 5.59 4.26
CA ILE A 86 24.61 6.83 4.91
C ILE A 86 25.49 7.15 6.11
N ALA A 87 25.77 6.17 6.97
CA ALA A 87 26.64 6.31 8.13
C ALA A 87 28.07 6.70 7.73
N ALA A 88 28.55 6.23 6.57
CA ALA A 88 29.83 6.62 5.98
C ALA A 88 29.85 8.04 5.38
N GLY A 89 28.75 8.79 5.46
CA GLY A 89 28.65 10.17 5.00
C GLY A 89 28.74 10.33 3.48
N LYS A 90 28.39 9.29 2.71
CA LYS A 90 28.48 9.30 1.24
C LYS A 90 27.22 9.84 0.55
N VAL A 91 26.39 10.55 1.29
CA VAL A 91 25.10 11.05 0.83
C VAL A 91 24.97 12.52 1.22
N ARG A 92 24.72 13.38 0.22
CA ARG A 92 24.35 14.77 0.45
C ARG A 92 22.83 14.90 0.31
N TRP A 93 22.19 15.22 1.41
CA TRP A 93 20.73 15.35 1.43
C TRP A 93 20.24 16.69 0.90
N GLU A 94 19.18 16.66 0.10
CA GLU A 94 18.47 17.87 -0.34
C GLU A 94 17.73 18.52 0.85
N LYS A 95 17.70 19.86 0.89
CA LYS A 95 17.19 20.64 2.04
C LYS A 95 15.68 20.69 2.09
#